data_AF-A0A192A8C6-F1
#
_entry.id   AF-A0A192A8C6-F1
#
_cell.length_a   1.000
_cell.length_b   1.000
_cell.length_c   1.000
_cell.angle_alpha   90.00
_cell.angle_beta   90.00
_cell.angle_gamma   90.00
#
_symmetry.space_group_name_H-M   'P 1'
#
loop_
_entity.id
_entity.type
_entity.pdbx_description
1 polymer ?
#
loop_
_entity_poly.entity_id
_entity_poly.type
_entity_poly.pdbx_seq_one_letter_code
_entity_poly.pdbx_strand_id
1 'polypeptide(L)'
;MFPPSVGDQHQSPGVANRNQSADTSHLVALHERLLRERARLATAGSEEERAVRQVWVAQAERELEGELKFLGMDGGTEVAEISDDDVLAELGK
;
A
#
# COMPACT_ATOMS: atom_id res chain seq x y z
N MET A 1 -38.34 45.72 -15.25
CA MET A 1 -38.95 44.83 -14.25
C MET A 1 -38.51 43.41 -14.59
N PHE A 2 -37.53 42.88 -13.86
CA PHE A 2 -37.06 41.49 -13.97
C PHE A 2 -37.32 40.82 -12.62
N PRO A 3 -38.08 39.72 -12.54
CA PRO A 3 -38.12 38.93 -11.32
C PRO A 3 -36.88 38.02 -11.21
N PRO A 4 -36.39 37.76 -10.00
CA PRO A 4 -35.20 36.97 -9.73
C PRO A 4 -35.54 35.49 -9.64
N SER A 5 -34.64 34.59 -10.07
CA SER A 5 -34.63 33.24 -9.48
C SER A 5 -33.31 32.51 -9.71
N VAL A 6 -32.58 32.42 -8.60
CA VAL A 6 -31.92 31.23 -8.03
C VAL A 6 -31.07 30.38 -8.96
N GLY A 7 -29.77 30.39 -8.68
CA GLY A 7 -28.81 29.41 -9.16
C GLY A 7 -27.46 29.68 -8.51
N ASP A 8 -27.44 29.79 -7.18
CA ASP A 8 -26.20 29.79 -6.41
C ASP A 8 -25.55 28.42 -6.59
N GLN A 9 -24.69 28.33 -7.60
CA GLN A 9 -23.85 27.17 -7.83
C GLN A 9 -22.76 27.19 -6.75
N HIS A 10 -23.15 26.74 -5.55
CA HIS A 10 -22.23 26.18 -4.58
C HIS A 10 -21.49 25.04 -5.27
N GLN A 11 -20.36 25.36 -5.88
CA GLN A 11 -19.32 24.39 -6.17
C GLN A 11 -18.86 23.87 -4.82
N SER A 12 -19.46 22.77 -4.38
CA SER A 12 -18.85 21.91 -3.38
C SER A 12 -17.44 21.58 -3.90
N PRO A 13 -16.36 21.90 -3.17
CA PRO A 13 -15.07 21.33 -3.48
C PRO A 13 -15.21 19.85 -3.14
N GLY A 14 -15.60 19.06 -4.15
CA GLY A 14 -15.47 17.61 -4.12
C GLY A 14 -14.00 17.35 -3.82
N VAL A 15 -13.74 16.98 -2.57
CA VAL A 15 -12.44 16.62 -2.04
C VAL A 15 -11.82 15.72 -3.09
N ALA A 16 -10.77 16.23 -3.74
CA ALA A 16 -9.99 15.48 -4.70
C ALA A 16 -9.50 14.24 -3.96
N ASN A 17 -10.25 13.14 -4.12
CA ASN A 17 -9.85 11.83 -3.69
C ASN A 17 -8.61 11.53 -4.52
N ARG A 18 -7.45 11.87 -3.96
CA ARG A 18 -6.14 11.54 -4.48
C ARG A 18 -6.04 10.04 -4.36
N ASN A 19 -6.67 9.35 -5.30
CA ASN A 19 -6.25 8.04 -5.74
C ASN A 19 -4.89 8.23 -6.44
N GLN A 20 -3.88 8.65 -5.67
CA GLN A 20 -2.50 8.46 -6.06
C GLN A 20 -2.33 6.95 -6.03
N SER A 21 -2.45 6.32 -7.19
CA SER A 21 -2.05 4.93 -7.35
C SER A 21 -0.62 4.83 -6.83
N ALA A 22 -0.43 4.20 -5.66
CA ALA A 22 0.90 3.99 -5.13
C ALA A 22 1.74 3.27 -6.20
N ASP A 23 2.98 3.71 -6.40
CA ASP A 23 3.87 3.06 -7.36
C ASP A 23 4.24 1.68 -6.81
N THR A 24 3.72 0.63 -7.46
CA THR A 24 3.95 -0.77 -7.08
C THR A 24 5.06 -1.43 -7.89
N SER A 25 5.82 -0.66 -8.69
CA SER A 25 6.88 -1.21 -9.54
C SER A 25 7.92 -2.00 -8.73
N HIS A 26 8.25 -1.53 -7.52
CA HIS A 26 9.17 -2.23 -6.63
C HIS A 26 8.56 -3.54 -6.08
N LEU A 27 7.30 -3.50 -5.62
CA LEU A 27 6.55 -4.69 -5.20
C LEU A 27 6.50 -5.78 -6.29
N VAL A 28 6.24 -5.39 -7.54
CA VAL A 28 6.24 -6.31 -8.70
C VAL A 28 7.62 -6.92 -8.91
N ALA A 29 8.68 -6.10 -8.89
CA ALA A 29 10.05 -6.58 -9.04
C ALA A 29 10.46 -7.59 -7.95
N LEU A 30 10.06 -7.34 -6.69
CA LEU A 30 10.29 -8.26 -5.56
C LEU A 30 9.55 -9.59 -5.77
N HIS A 31 8.29 -9.55 -6.18
CA HIS A 31 7.52 -10.76 -6.50
C HIS A 31 8.16 -11.60 -7.61
N GLU A 32 8.60 -10.96 -8.70
CA GLU A 32 9.28 -11.66 -9.78
C GLU A 32 10.61 -12.28 -9.34
N ARG A 33 11.40 -11.55 -8.53
CA ARG A 33 12.64 -12.07 -7.96
C ARG A 33 12.36 -13.29 -7.10
N LEU A 34 11.37 -13.23 -6.21
CA LEU A 34 11.00 -14.36 -5.35
C LEU A 34 10.57 -15.58 -6.17
N LEU A 35 9.75 -15.39 -7.21
CA LEU A 35 9.34 -16.46 -8.11
C LEU A 35 10.55 -17.14 -8.78
N ARG A 36 11.47 -16.34 -9.32
CA ARG A 36 12.70 -16.85 -9.96
C ARG A 36 13.58 -17.61 -8.97
N GLU A 37 13.76 -17.11 -7.75
CA GLU A 37 14.58 -17.81 -6.75
C GLU A 37 13.94 -19.10 -6.25
N ARG A 38 12.62 -19.14 -6.08
CA ARG A 38 11.91 -20.39 -5.78
C ARG A 38 12.07 -21.41 -6.89
N ALA A 39 11.97 -20.99 -8.16
CA ALA A 39 12.22 -21.87 -9.30
C ALA A 39 13.66 -22.40 -9.32
N ARG A 40 14.65 -21.53 -9.10
CA ARG A 40 16.07 -21.92 -9.01
C ARG A 40 16.34 -22.88 -7.85
N LEU A 41 15.73 -22.63 -6.69
CA LEU A 41 15.83 -23.52 -5.53
C LEU A 41 15.24 -24.92 -5.83
N ALA A 42 14.13 -24.98 -6.57
CA ALA A 42 13.49 -26.24 -6.93
C ALA A 42 14.34 -27.08 -7.89
N THR A 43 15.15 -26.44 -8.75
CA THR A 43 16.02 -27.12 -9.71
C THR A 43 17.49 -27.19 -9.28
N ALA A 44 17.83 -26.70 -8.08
CA ALA A 44 19.22 -26.63 -7.61
C ALA A 44 19.83 -28.02 -7.41
N GLY A 45 21.04 -28.20 -7.96
CA GLY A 45 21.66 -29.53 -8.10
C GLY A 45 22.57 -29.95 -6.95
N SER A 46 23.06 -29.00 -6.14
CA SER A 46 23.92 -29.27 -4.98
C SER A 46 23.36 -28.68 -3.68
N GLU A 47 23.83 -29.18 -2.54
CA GLU A 47 23.44 -28.67 -1.23
C GLU A 47 23.91 -27.23 -1.01
N GLU A 48 25.11 -26.89 -1.48
CA GLU A 48 25.66 -25.54 -1.40
C GLU A 48 24.83 -24.55 -2.21
N GLU A 49 24.43 -24.93 -3.43
CA GLU A 49 23.54 -24.09 -4.23
C GLU A 49 22.20 -23.90 -3.51
N ARG A 50 21.59 -24.98 -3.02
CA ARG A 50 20.32 -24.92 -2.28
C ARG A 50 20.42 -24.00 -1.07
N ALA A 51 21.52 -24.06 -0.31
CA ALA A 51 21.74 -23.20 0.83
C ALA A 51 21.76 -21.71 0.44
N VAL A 52 22.47 -21.35 -0.64
CA VAL A 52 22.49 -19.97 -1.13
C VAL A 52 21.10 -19.53 -1.61
N ARG A 53 20.41 -20.37 -2.38
CA ARG A 53 19.05 -20.06 -2.88
C ARG A 53 18.05 -19.87 -1.74
N GLN A 54 18.13 -20.67 -0.68
CA GLN A 54 17.28 -20.51 0.52
C GLN A 54 17.49 -19.15 1.19
N VAL A 55 18.74 -18.69 1.32
CA VAL A 55 19.03 -17.35 1.85
C VAL A 55 18.38 -16.27 0.98
N TRP A 56 18.48 -16.37 -0.34
CA TRP A 56 17.90 -15.38 -1.25
C TRP A 56 16.37 -15.38 -1.26
N VAL A 57 15.75 -16.55 -1.15
CA VAL A 57 14.29 -16.66 -0.95
C VAL A 57 13.90 -15.96 0.34
N ALA A 58 14.56 -16.27 1.45
CA ALA A 58 14.25 -15.66 2.75
C ALA A 58 14.46 -14.14 2.75
N GLN A 59 15.47 -13.63 2.04
CA GLN A 59 15.67 -12.18 1.87
C GLN A 59 14.54 -11.54 1.07
N ALA A 60 14.21 -12.10 -0.09
CA ALA A 60 13.13 -11.57 -0.94
C ALA A 60 11.77 -11.60 -0.24
N GLU A 61 11.49 -12.61 0.58
CA GLU A 61 10.27 -12.68 1.40
C GLU A 61 10.20 -11.57 2.46
N ARG A 62 11.33 -11.29 3.15
CA ARG A 62 11.40 -10.17 4.11
C ARG A 62 11.26 -8.81 3.43
N GLU A 63 11.91 -8.62 2.28
CA GLU A 63 11.78 -7.40 1.48
C GLU A 63 10.32 -7.20 1.02
N LEU A 64 9.66 -8.28 0.57
CA LEU A 64 8.26 -8.25 0.16
C LEU A 64 7.32 -7.87 1.32
N GLU A 65 7.53 -8.43 2.49
CA GLU A 65 6.77 -8.06 3.70
C GLU A 65 6.97 -6.57 4.05
N GLY A 66 8.22 -6.08 3.99
CA GLY A 66 8.52 -4.67 4.22
C GLY A 66 7.86 -3.75 3.20
N GLU A 67 7.84 -4.15 1.92
CA GLU A 67 7.20 -3.39 0.86
C GLU A 67 5.67 -3.36 1.01
N LEU A 68 5.06 -4.49 1.38
CA LEU A 68 3.61 -4.55 1.67
C LEU A 68 3.24 -3.63 2.83
N LYS A 69 4.04 -3.59 3.90
CA LYS A 69 3.87 -2.64 5.01
C LYS A 69 4.02 -1.19 4.55
N PHE A 70 5.06 -0.90 3.78
CA PHE A 70 5.31 0.44 3.24
C PHE A 70 4.15 0.95 2.38
N LEU A 71 3.53 0.07 1.59
CA LEU A 71 2.38 0.38 0.75
C LEU A 71 1.03 0.35 1.49
N GLY A 72 1.00 0.00 2.78
CA GLY A 72 -0.24 -0.18 3.55
C GLY A 72 -1.11 -1.35 3.04
N MET A 73 -0.49 -2.34 2.40
CA MET A 73 -1.14 -3.52 1.81
C MET A 73 -0.99 -4.78 2.67
N ASP A 74 -0.38 -4.69 3.85
CA ASP A 74 -0.22 -5.79 4.80
C ASP A 74 -1.52 -6.16 5.53
N GLY A 75 -2.63 -5.50 5.20
CA GLY A 75 -3.93 -5.70 5.86
C GLY A 75 -3.98 -5.11 7.27
N GLY A 76 -2.89 -4.47 7.71
CA GLY A 76 -2.83 -3.68 8.93
C GLY A 76 -3.40 -2.30 8.65
N THR A 77 -4.72 -2.20 8.54
CA THR A 77 -5.36 -0.90 8.69
C THR A 77 -5.12 -0.46 10.13
N GLU A 78 -4.03 0.26 10.40
CA GLU A 78 -3.99 1.22 11.50
C GLU A 78 -4.97 2.33 11.15
N VAL A 79 -6.27 2.01 11.17
CA VAL A 79 -7.24 3.00 11.57
C VAL A 79 -6.88 3.21 13.03
N ALA A 80 -6.14 4.27 13.32
CA ALA A 80 -6.16 4.80 14.68
C ALA A 80 -7.65 4.95 15.00
N GLU A 81 -8.17 4.16 15.94
CA GLU A 81 -9.49 4.35 16.51
C GLU A 81 -9.45 5.69 17.24
N ILE A 82 -9.50 6.78 16.49
CA ILE A 82 -9.80 8.09 17.03
C ILE A 82 -11.29 8.03 17.35
N SER A 83 -11.62 8.10 18.63
CA SER A 83 -13.00 8.19 19.06
C SER A 83 -13.63 9.45 18.48
N ASP A 84 -14.91 9.40 18.10
CA ASP A 84 -15.65 10.59 17.65
C ASP A 84 -15.57 11.74 18.67
N ASP A 85 -15.44 11.41 19.97
CA ASP A 85 -15.25 12.39 21.05
C ASP A 85 -13.94 13.18 20.92
N ASP A 86 -12.85 12.54 20.47
CA ASP A 86 -11.55 13.19 20.26
C ASP A 86 -11.58 14.11 19.04
N VAL A 87 -12.34 13.73 18.00
CA VAL A 87 -12.58 14.58 16.82
C VAL A 87 -13.39 15.82 17.19
N LEU A 88 -14.45 15.65 17.99
CA LEU A 88 -15.34 16.74 18.41
C LEU A 88 -14.66 17.73 19.36
N ALA A 89 -13.76 17.25 20.23
CA ALA A 89 -12.96 18.11 21.12
C ALA A 89 -12.00 19.04 20.34
N GLU A 90 -11.49 18.61 19.18
CA GLU A 90 -10.57 19.41 18.36
C GLU A 90 -11.29 20.51 17.56
N LEU A 91 -12.55 20.29 17.18
CA LEU A 91 -13.39 21.23 16.41
C LEU A 91 -14.11 22.29 17.26
N GLY A 92 -14.11 22.15 18.59
CA GLY A 92 -14.82 23.00 19.54
C GLY A 92 -14.04 24.21 20.07
N LYS A 93 -12.90 24.57 19.48
CA LYS A 93 -12.04 25.71 19.85
C LYS A 93 -11.99 26.74 18.73
#